data_AF-A0AAD5CJZ2-F1
#
_entry.id   AF-A0AAD5CJZ2-F1
#
_cell.length_a   1.000
_cell.length_b   1.000
_cell.length_c   1.000
_cell.angle_alpha   90.00
_cell.angle_beta   90.00
_cell.angle_gamma   90.00
#
_symmetry.space_group_name_H-M   'P 1'
#
loop_
_entity.id
_entity.type
_entity.pdbx_description
1 polymer ?
#
loop_
_entity_poly.entity_id
_entity_poly.type
_entity_poly.pdbx_seq_one_letter_code
_entity_poly.pdbx_strand_id
1 'polypeptide(L)'
;MPFVHPHSLPVVTTNGAGVVIEISYLVIFLMFADPRKRVRVVSIVLLEILVFVGLVALVLTFVHTLGMRSTIVGSISAAANVIMYASPLSIMRLVITTKSVEYMPFLLSLFCFSTGLCWFLYALFPFDPFIAVPNGIGALLGMVQLILYTTFYKSTKKMLAARKEKAEMGLAVMGSSIMQDGNNANT
;
A
#
# COMPACT_ATOMS: atom_id res chain seq x y z
N MET A 1 12.47 2.73 -19.74
CA MET A 1 12.67 3.69 -20.85
C MET A 1 12.08 3.09 -22.12
N PRO A 2 11.33 3.83 -22.96
CA PRO A 2 10.65 3.28 -24.14
C PRO A 2 11.60 2.91 -25.29
N PHE A 3 12.88 3.26 -25.19
CA PHE A 3 13.87 3.04 -26.26
C PHE A 3 14.64 1.72 -26.16
N VAL A 4 14.30 0.84 -25.22
CA VAL A 4 15.04 -0.43 -25.01
C VAL A 4 14.17 -1.67 -25.29
N HIS A 5 12.84 -1.60 -25.10
CA HIS A 5 11.89 -2.69 -25.40
C HIS A 5 10.63 -2.13 -26.10
N PRO A 6 10.38 -2.48 -27.39
CA PRO A 6 9.23 -1.99 -28.18
C PRO A 6 7.85 -2.32 -27.60
N HIS A 7 7.78 -3.19 -26.57
CA HIS A 7 6.54 -3.69 -25.98
C HIS A 7 6.28 -3.21 -24.53
N SER A 8 7.07 -2.26 -23.99
CA SER A 8 6.92 -1.79 -22.60
C SER A 8 5.92 -0.63 -22.42
N LEU A 9 5.11 -0.31 -23.44
CA LEU A 9 4.10 0.74 -23.35
C LEU A 9 3.15 0.58 -22.15
N PRO A 10 2.63 -0.63 -21.82
CA PRO A 10 1.76 -0.81 -20.66
C PRO A 10 2.46 -0.48 -19.34
N VAL A 11 3.75 -0.82 -19.22
CA VAL A 11 4.52 -0.55 -18.01
C VAL A 11 4.70 0.95 -17.85
N VAL A 12 5.05 1.66 -18.93
CA VAL A 12 5.26 3.11 -18.91
C VAL A 12 3.97 3.86 -18.58
N THR A 13 2.84 3.49 -19.18
CA THR A 13 1.56 4.18 -18.95
C THR A 13 1.03 3.97 -17.53
N THR A 14 1.07 2.73 -17.02
CA THR A 14 0.60 2.44 -15.65
C THR A 14 1.49 3.09 -14.60
N ASN A 15 2.81 3.00 -14.74
CA ASN A 15 3.72 3.67 -13.80
C ASN A 15 3.61 5.20 -13.89
N GLY A 16 3.45 5.75 -15.10
CA GLY A 16 3.23 7.19 -15.29
C GLY A 16 1.96 7.69 -14.60
N ALA A 17 0.84 6.97 -14.74
CA ALA A 17 -0.39 7.27 -14.00
C ALA A 17 -0.20 7.18 -12.49
N GLY A 18 0.54 6.16 -12.02
CA GLY A 18 0.91 5.99 -10.62
C GLY A 18 1.66 7.20 -10.05
N VAL A 19 2.66 7.71 -10.77
CA VAL A 19 3.42 8.90 -10.38
C VAL A 19 2.50 10.13 -10.25
N VAL A 20 1.57 10.35 -11.19
CA VAL A 20 0.62 11.47 -11.11
C VAL A 20 -0.25 11.37 -9.86
N ILE A 21 -0.76 10.18 -9.57
CA ILE A 21 -1.57 9.92 -8.38
C ILE A 21 -0.74 10.15 -7.11
N GLU A 22 0.49 9.62 -7.05
CA GLU A 22 1.38 9.75 -5.90
C GLU A 22 1.75 11.22 -5.62
N ILE A 23 2.08 11.98 -6.67
CA ILE A 23 2.33 13.43 -6.56
C ILE A 23 1.09 14.14 -5.99
N SER A 24 -0.12 13.80 -6.46
CA SER A 24 -1.33 14.40 -5.93
C SER A 24 -1.53 14.11 -4.43
N TYR A 25 -1.25 12.88 -3.99
CA TYR A 25 -1.32 12.49 -2.57
C TYR A 25 -0.27 13.22 -1.74
N LEU A 26 0.96 13.35 -2.23
CA LEU A 26 2.01 14.11 -1.57
C LEU A 26 1.64 15.58 -1.44
N VAL A 27 1.11 16.22 -2.49
CA VAL A 27 0.69 17.62 -2.44
C VAL A 27 -0.41 17.83 -1.39
N ILE A 28 -1.44 16.99 -1.39
CA ILE A 28 -2.51 17.02 -0.39
C ILE A 28 -1.92 16.84 1.03
N PHE A 29 -1.06 15.83 1.22
CA PHE A 29 -0.42 15.59 2.51
C PHE A 29 0.41 16.79 2.97
N LEU A 30 1.20 17.41 2.10
CA LEU A 30 2.04 18.55 2.45
C LEU A 30 1.22 19.82 2.76
N MET A 31 0.01 19.96 2.21
CA MET A 31 -0.90 21.05 2.54
C MET A 31 -1.55 20.89 3.92
N PHE A 32 -1.96 19.67 4.28
CA PHE A 32 -2.79 19.43 5.46
C PHE A 32 -2.05 18.80 6.66
N ALA A 33 -0.82 18.31 6.50
CA ALA A 33 -0.08 17.65 7.57
C ALA A 33 0.56 18.62 8.57
N ASP A 34 0.68 18.16 9.82
CA ASP A 34 1.41 18.86 10.87
C ASP A 34 2.85 19.20 10.44
N PRO A 35 3.39 20.39 10.79
CA PRO A 35 4.73 20.82 10.35
C PRO A 35 5.84 19.78 10.62
N ARG A 36 5.79 19.10 11.78
CA ARG A 36 6.76 18.05 12.13
C ARG A 36 6.70 16.83 11.20
N LYS A 37 5.49 16.38 10.85
CA LYS A 37 5.29 15.25 9.93
C LYS A 37 5.63 15.64 8.50
N ARG A 38 5.29 16.88 8.12
CA ARG A 38 5.62 17.45 6.82
C ARG A 38 7.12 17.46 6.56
N VAL A 39 7.93 17.97 7.50
CA VAL A 39 9.40 17.98 7.37
C VAL A 39 9.93 16.56 7.22
N ARG A 40 9.47 15.60 8.03
CA ARG A 40 9.88 14.19 7.93
C ARG A 40 9.60 13.61 6.54
N VAL A 41 8.39 13.80 6.00
CA VAL A 41 8.01 13.27 4.68
C VAL A 41 8.81 13.95 3.57
N VAL A 42 8.98 15.27 3.61
CA VAL A 42 9.82 16.00 2.64
C VAL A 42 11.26 15.49 2.67
N SER A 43 11.84 15.28 3.85
CA SER A 43 13.20 14.74 3.97
C SER A 43 13.34 13.34 3.37
N ILE A 44 12.34 12.46 3.55
CA ILE A 44 12.34 11.12 2.97
C ILE A 44 12.24 11.19 1.44
N VAL A 45 11.33 12.00 0.90
CA VAL A 45 11.16 12.18 -0.55
C VAL A 45 12.42 12.78 -1.19
N LEU A 46 13.05 13.77 -0.55
CA LEU A 46 14.31 14.34 -1.05
C LEU A 46 15.43 13.31 -1.04
N LEU A 47 15.54 12.50 0.01
CA LEU A 47 16.52 11.43 0.09
C LEU A 47 16.30 10.40 -1.03
N GLU A 48 15.06 10.01 -1.27
CA GLU A 48 14.70 9.07 -2.34
C GLU A 48 15.09 9.61 -3.72
N ILE A 49 14.76 10.88 -4.02
CA ILE A 49 15.14 11.54 -5.27
C ILE A 49 16.68 11.57 -5.41
N LEU A 50 17.41 11.92 -4.34
CA LEU A 50 18.87 11.96 -4.35
C LEU A 50 19.47 10.57 -4.63
N VAL A 51 18.97 9.52 -3.98
CA VAL A 51 19.40 8.14 -4.22
C VAL A 51 19.10 7.72 -5.65
N PHE A 52 17.92 8.04 -6.17
CA PHE A 52 17.53 7.73 -7.54
C PHE A 52 18.42 8.43 -8.57
N VAL A 53 18.61 9.74 -8.44
CA VAL A 53 19.48 10.53 -9.33
C VAL A 53 20.92 10.06 -9.25
N GLY A 54 21.42 9.79 -8.04
CA GLY A 54 22.76 9.25 -7.81
C GLY A 54 22.95 7.89 -8.50
N LEU A 55 21.99 6.98 -8.35
CA LEU A 55 22.02 5.68 -9.02
C LEU A 55 22.04 5.84 -10.56
N VAL A 56 21.16 6.67 -11.11
CA VAL A 56 21.10 6.91 -12.57
C VAL A 56 22.42 7.50 -13.06
N ALA A 57 22.97 8.49 -12.37
CA ALA A 57 24.25 9.11 -12.71
C ALA A 57 25.40 8.09 -12.70
N LEU A 58 25.49 7.27 -11.66
CA LEU A 58 26.50 6.21 -11.55
C LEU A 58 26.38 5.19 -12.70
N VAL A 59 25.18 4.69 -12.98
CA VAL A 59 24.95 3.71 -14.05
C VAL A 59 25.28 4.31 -15.42
N LEU A 60 24.91 5.56 -15.69
CA LEU A 60 25.21 6.20 -16.97
C LEU A 60 26.70 6.51 -17.15
N THR A 61 27.42 6.80 -16.05
CA THR A 61 28.85 7.14 -16.08
C THR A 61 29.73 5.90 -16.20
N PHE A 62 29.46 4.85 -15.44
CA PHE A 62 30.36 3.69 -15.32
C PHE A 62 29.99 2.51 -16.21
N VAL A 63 28.77 2.46 -16.75
CA VAL A 63 28.33 1.36 -17.60
C VAL A 63 28.06 1.92 -18.98
N HIS A 64 28.78 1.48 -20.01
CA HIS A 64 28.63 2.02 -21.36
C HIS A 64 27.67 1.19 -22.24
N THR A 65 27.42 -0.07 -21.89
CA THR A 65 26.56 -0.98 -22.66
C THR A 65 25.10 -0.90 -22.20
N LEU A 66 24.18 -0.67 -23.15
CA LEU A 66 22.73 -0.56 -22.88
C LEU A 66 22.15 -1.81 -22.18
N GLY A 67 22.57 -3.00 -22.59
CA GLY A 67 22.12 -4.25 -21.98
C GLY A 67 22.44 -4.33 -20.48
N MET A 68 23.68 -4.01 -20.10
CA MET A 68 24.10 -4.03 -18.69
C MET A 68 23.39 -2.96 -17.86
N ARG A 69 23.18 -1.75 -18.43
CA ARG A 69 22.39 -0.69 -17.77
C ARG A 69 20.98 -1.18 -17.44
N SER A 70 20.32 -1.82 -18.42
CA SER A 70 18.97 -2.35 -18.26
C SER A 70 18.90 -3.43 -17.19
N THR A 71 19.87 -4.37 -17.17
CA THR A 71 19.92 -5.44 -16.17
C THR A 71 20.11 -4.89 -14.75
N ILE A 72 21.01 -3.92 -14.56
CA ILE A 72 21.28 -3.33 -13.23
C ILE A 72 20.04 -2.60 -12.71
N VAL A 73 19.48 -1.70 -13.51
CA VAL A 73 18.30 -0.93 -13.13
C VAL A 73 17.09 -1.84 -12.91
N GLY A 74 16.88 -2.83 -13.79
CA GLY A 74 15.81 -3.82 -13.65
C GLY A 74 15.95 -4.66 -12.38
N SER A 75 17.16 -5.11 -12.03
CA SER A 75 17.41 -5.87 -10.80
C SER A 75 17.10 -5.05 -9.55
N ILE A 76 17.58 -3.80 -9.49
CA ILE A 76 17.33 -2.91 -8.36
C ILE A 76 15.84 -2.59 -8.24
N SER A 77 15.17 -2.30 -9.35
CA SER A 77 13.73 -2.05 -9.38
C SER A 77 12.93 -3.27 -8.91
N ALA A 78 13.30 -4.48 -9.32
CA ALA A 78 12.65 -5.70 -8.87
C ALA A 78 12.83 -5.90 -7.35
N ALA A 79 14.05 -5.67 -6.84
CA ALA A 79 14.32 -5.75 -5.40
C ALA A 79 13.51 -4.71 -4.59
N ALA A 80 13.45 -3.46 -5.06
CA ALA A 80 12.66 -2.41 -4.43
C ALA A 80 11.15 -2.77 -4.39
N ASN A 81 10.63 -3.35 -5.47
CA ASN A 81 9.24 -3.80 -5.53
C ASN A 81 8.96 -4.93 -4.53
N VAL A 82 9.89 -5.88 -4.38
CA VAL A 82 9.77 -6.94 -3.37
C VAL A 82 9.77 -6.38 -1.94
N ILE A 83 10.63 -5.41 -1.65
CA ILE A 83 10.68 -4.75 -0.33
C ILE A 83 9.35 -4.06 -0.02
N MET A 84 8.71 -3.45 -1.02
CA MET A 84 7.40 -2.78 -0.86
C MET A 84 6.31 -3.73 -0.35
N TYR A 85 6.41 -5.03 -0.62
CA TYR A 85 5.49 -6.04 -0.08
C TYR A 85 5.55 -6.22 1.44
N ALA A 86 6.51 -5.62 2.13
CA ALA A 86 6.50 -5.53 3.59
C ALA A 86 5.24 -4.80 4.13
N SER A 87 4.73 -3.82 3.37
CA SER A 87 3.52 -3.06 3.73
C SER A 87 2.26 -3.96 3.80
N PRO A 88 1.84 -4.66 2.74
CA PRO A 88 0.69 -5.56 2.81
C PRO A 88 0.90 -6.70 3.82
N LEU A 89 2.13 -7.18 4.01
CA LEU A 89 2.45 -8.21 5.02
C LEU A 89 2.20 -7.72 6.45
N SER A 90 2.53 -6.46 6.73
CA SER A 90 2.23 -5.80 8.02
C SER A 90 0.72 -5.74 8.27
N ILE A 91 -0.07 -5.41 7.25
CA ILE A 91 -1.54 -5.41 7.35
C ILE A 91 -2.09 -6.83 7.60
N MET A 92 -1.57 -7.84 6.91
CA MET A 92 -1.98 -9.24 7.16
C MET A 92 -1.69 -9.66 8.60
N ARG A 93 -0.51 -9.30 9.13
CA ARG A 93 -0.18 -9.53 10.54
C ARG A 93 -1.17 -8.83 11.47
N LEU A 94 -1.52 -7.58 11.19
CA LEU A 94 -2.51 -6.83 11.95
C LEU A 94 -3.88 -7.52 11.94
N VAL A 95 -4.35 -8.03 10.79
CA VAL A 95 -5.62 -8.76 10.68
C VAL A 95 -5.61 -10.03 11.53
N ILE A 96 -4.51 -10.81 11.50
CA ILE A 96 -4.39 -12.05 12.27
C ILE A 96 -4.39 -11.76 13.78
N THR A 97 -3.69 -10.72 14.21
CA THR A 97 -3.60 -10.31 15.62
C THR A 97 -4.92 -9.71 16.13
N THR A 98 -5.53 -8.81 15.36
CA THR A 98 -6.78 -8.13 15.76
C THR A 98 -8.04 -8.94 15.48
N LYS A 99 -7.92 -10.03 14.70
CA LYS A 99 -9.04 -10.86 14.21
C LYS A 99 -10.09 -10.02 13.46
N SER A 100 -9.66 -8.90 12.89
CA SER A 100 -10.49 -7.88 12.23
C SER A 100 -9.91 -7.48 10.88
N VAL A 101 -10.75 -7.37 9.86
CA VAL A 101 -10.39 -6.91 8.50
C VAL A 101 -10.72 -5.44 8.26
N GLU A 102 -10.92 -4.67 9.33
CA GLU A 102 -11.29 -3.25 9.29
C GLU A 102 -10.31 -2.39 8.47
N TYR A 103 -9.01 -2.67 8.55
CA TYR A 103 -7.94 -1.97 7.82
C TYR A 103 -7.63 -2.57 6.45
N MET A 104 -8.45 -3.51 5.98
CA MET A 104 -8.17 -4.32 4.81
C MET A 104 -9.42 -4.47 3.92
N PRO A 105 -9.71 -3.47 3.08
CA PRO A 105 -10.90 -3.49 2.24
C PRO A 105 -10.80 -4.60 1.17
N PHE A 106 -11.91 -5.30 0.96
CA PHE A 106 -12.02 -6.39 0.00
C PHE A 106 -11.62 -6.00 -1.42
N LEU A 107 -12.17 -4.88 -1.90
CA LEU A 107 -11.92 -4.41 -3.27
C LEU A 107 -10.45 -4.11 -3.53
N LEU A 108 -9.75 -3.54 -2.54
CA LEU A 108 -8.32 -3.27 -2.66
C LEU A 108 -7.54 -4.57 -2.83
N SER A 109 -7.82 -5.57 -1.99
CA SER A 109 -7.19 -6.89 -2.07
C SER A 109 -7.49 -7.58 -3.41
N LEU A 110 -8.72 -7.49 -3.90
CA LEU A 110 -9.14 -8.06 -5.17
C LEU A 110 -8.43 -7.40 -6.35
N PHE A 111 -8.41 -6.06 -6.41
CA PHE A 111 -7.72 -5.35 -7.48
C PHE A 111 -6.20 -5.55 -7.44
N CYS A 112 -5.59 -5.62 -6.25
CA CYS A 112 -4.18 -5.95 -6.11
C CYS A 112 -3.87 -7.37 -6.62
N PHE A 113 -4.70 -8.36 -6.27
CA PHE A 113 -4.58 -9.73 -6.77
C PHE A 113 -4.71 -9.79 -8.30
N SER A 114 -5.78 -9.22 -8.86
CA SER A 114 -6.02 -9.22 -10.31
C SER A 114 -4.91 -8.49 -11.06
N THR A 115 -4.46 -7.33 -10.56
CA THR A 115 -3.37 -6.57 -11.18
C THR A 115 -2.07 -7.37 -11.16
N GLY A 116 -1.71 -7.96 -10.02
CA GLY A 116 -0.53 -8.83 -9.92
C GLY A 116 -0.61 -10.03 -10.86
N LEU A 117 -1.78 -10.66 -10.96
CA LEU A 117 -1.99 -11.80 -11.85
C LEU A 117 -1.88 -11.39 -13.33
N CYS A 118 -2.50 -10.27 -13.73
CA CYS A 118 -2.40 -9.76 -15.10
C CYS A 118 -0.94 -9.46 -15.48
N TRP A 119 -0.17 -8.83 -14.61
CA TRP A 119 1.25 -8.55 -14.85
C TRP A 119 2.12 -9.80 -14.86
N PHE A 120 1.84 -10.76 -13.98
CA PHE A 120 2.52 -12.04 -13.95
C PHE A 120 2.29 -12.82 -15.26
N LEU A 121 1.03 -12.91 -15.70
CA LEU A 121 0.68 -13.55 -16.97
C LEU A 121 1.30 -12.81 -18.17
N TYR A 122 1.27 -11.47 -18.16
CA TYR A 122 1.91 -10.66 -19.18
C TYR A 122 3.41 -10.96 -19.30
N ALA A 123 4.12 -11.10 -18.18
CA ALA A 123 5.56 -11.35 -18.14
C ALA A 123 5.95 -12.80 -18.49
N LEU A 124 5.00 -13.75 -18.39
CA LEU A 124 5.21 -15.14 -18.78
C LEU A 124 5.35 -15.32 -20.30
N PHE A 125 4.64 -14.54 -21.11
CA PHE A 125 4.73 -14.62 -22.58
C PHE A 125 6.12 -14.29 -23.14
N PRO A 126 6.77 -13.17 -22.76
CA PRO A 126 8.13 -12.85 -23.17
C PRO A 126 9.22 -13.49 -22.29
N PHE A 127 8.85 -14.25 -21.25
CA PHE A 127 9.78 -14.74 -20.21
C PHE A 127 10.66 -13.64 -19.61
N ASP A 128 10.05 -12.55 -19.13
CA ASP A 128 10.76 -11.47 -18.42
C ASP A 128 10.74 -11.72 -16.89
N PRO A 129 11.84 -12.24 -16.30
CA PRO A 129 11.88 -12.56 -14.88
C PRO A 129 11.79 -11.32 -13.98
N PHE A 130 12.23 -10.14 -14.45
CA PHE A 130 12.21 -8.92 -13.66
C PHE A 130 10.80 -8.41 -13.39
N ILE A 131 9.87 -8.70 -14.31
CA ILE A 131 8.45 -8.38 -14.14
C ILE A 131 7.72 -9.56 -13.51
N ALA A 132 8.02 -10.80 -13.94
CA ALA A 132 7.31 -11.99 -13.48
C ALA A 132 7.50 -12.24 -11.97
N VAL A 133 8.73 -12.25 -11.46
CA VAL A 133 9.02 -12.59 -10.06
C VAL A 133 8.29 -11.68 -9.07
N PRO A 134 8.43 -10.33 -9.12
CA PRO A 134 7.78 -9.49 -8.14
C PRO A 134 6.26 -9.52 -8.28
N ASN A 135 5.70 -9.46 -9.50
CA ASN A 135 4.25 -9.50 -9.68
C ASN A 135 3.62 -10.84 -9.27
N GLY A 136 4.34 -11.96 -9.44
CA GLY A 136 3.94 -13.26 -8.93
C GLY A 136 3.86 -13.29 -7.40
N ILE A 137 4.86 -12.72 -6.70
CA ILE A 137 4.82 -12.56 -5.24
C ILE A 137 3.63 -11.67 -4.84
N GLY A 138 3.44 -10.54 -5.53
CA GLY A 138 2.29 -9.66 -5.30
C GLY A 138 0.94 -10.35 -5.48
N ALA A 139 0.78 -11.18 -6.51
CA ALA A 139 -0.41 -11.98 -6.73
C ALA A 139 -0.63 -13.00 -5.61
N LEU A 140 0.41 -13.71 -5.17
CA LEU A 140 0.31 -14.64 -4.04
C LEU A 140 -0.11 -13.93 -2.75
N LEU A 141 0.49 -12.78 -2.46
CA LEU A 141 0.11 -11.98 -1.29
C LEU A 141 -1.32 -11.46 -1.40
N GLY A 142 -1.76 -10.98 -2.57
CA GLY A 142 -3.14 -10.58 -2.84
C GLY A 142 -4.14 -11.73 -2.66
N MET A 143 -3.76 -12.95 -3.03
CA MET A 143 -4.57 -14.15 -2.82
C MET A 143 -4.71 -14.48 -1.32
N VAL A 144 -3.59 -14.50 -0.59
CA VAL A 144 -3.59 -14.69 0.88
C VAL A 144 -4.46 -13.62 1.54
N GLN A 145 -4.36 -12.39 1.05
CA GLN A 145 -5.16 -11.28 1.51
C GLN A 145 -6.68 -11.53 1.36
N LEU A 146 -7.12 -12.02 0.19
CA LEU A 146 -8.52 -12.40 -0.04
C LEU A 146 -8.98 -13.55 0.88
N ILE A 147 -8.13 -14.54 1.13
CA ILE A 147 -8.42 -15.66 2.03
C ILE A 147 -8.58 -15.17 3.49
N LEU A 148 -7.70 -14.29 3.96
CA LEU A 148 -7.81 -13.69 5.29
C LEU A 148 -9.09 -12.86 5.41
N TYR A 149 -9.44 -12.11 4.37
CA TYR A 149 -10.67 -11.34 4.34
C TYR A 149 -11.90 -12.24 4.56
N THR A 150 -12.07 -13.29 3.76
CA THR A 150 -13.23 -14.19 3.86
C THR A 150 -13.30 -14.91 5.20
N THR A 151 -12.15 -15.27 5.77
CA THR A 151 -12.05 -15.94 7.08
C THR A 151 -12.46 -15.03 8.23
N PHE A 152 -11.97 -13.79 8.27
CA PHE A 152 -12.19 -12.86 9.39
C PHE A 152 -13.37 -11.90 9.20
N TYR A 153 -14.00 -11.84 8.04
CA TYR A 153 -15.15 -10.96 7.76
C TYR A 153 -16.30 -11.13 8.77
N LYS A 154 -16.68 -12.39 9.06
CA LYS A 154 -17.74 -12.68 10.04
C LYS A 154 -17.36 -12.27 11.46
N SER A 155 -16.10 -12.49 11.85
CA SER A 155 -15.56 -12.07 13.15
C SER A 155 -15.60 -10.55 13.31
N THR A 156 -15.15 -9.84 12.27
CA THR A 156 -15.15 -8.38 12.18
C THR A 156 -16.54 -7.79 12.37
N LYS A 157 -17.54 -8.33 11.65
CA LYS A 157 -18.94 -7.87 11.77
C LYS A 157 -19.48 -8.02 13.19
N LYS A 158 -19.16 -9.13 13.87
CA LYS A 158 -19.56 -9.34 15.27
C LYS A 158 -18.87 -8.35 16.21
N MET A 159 -17.58 -8.11 16.02
CA MET A 159 -16.82 -7.16 16.84
C MET A 159 -17.33 -5.72 16.68
N LEU A 160 -17.62 -5.29 15.45
CA LEU A 160 -18.19 -3.96 15.21
C LEU A 160 -19.58 -3.80 15.85
N ALA A 161 -20.43 -4.84 15.76
CA ALA A 161 -21.74 -4.83 16.42
C ALA A 161 -21.61 -4.70 17.94
N ALA A 162 -20.74 -5.51 18.57
CA ALA A 162 -20.50 -5.45 20.01
C ALA A 162 -19.91 -4.10 20.48
N ARG A 163 -19.03 -3.48 19.67
CA ARG A 163 -18.50 -2.13 19.94
C ARG A 163 -19.60 -1.08 19.90
N LYS A 164 -20.51 -1.17 18.92
CA LYS A 164 -21.64 -0.25 18.78
C LYS A 164 -22.60 -0.37 19.97
N GLU A 165 -22.97 -1.59 20.35
CA GLU A 165 -23.81 -1.86 21.51
C GLU A 165 -23.19 -1.32 22.81
N LYS A 166 -21.88 -1.55 23.02
CA LYS A 166 -21.16 -1.03 24.19
C LYS A 166 -21.12 0.51 24.22
N ALA A 167 -20.98 1.16 23.07
CA ALA A 167 -21.00 2.61 22.98
C ALA A 167 -22.40 3.18 23.30
N GLU A 168 -23.46 2.57 22.76
CA GLU A 168 -24.85 2.94 23.04
C GLU A 168 -25.20 2.77 24.52
N MET A 169 -24.77 1.66 25.15
CA MET A 169 -24.93 1.47 26.59
C MET A 169 -24.16 2.52 27.40
N GLY A 170 -22.92 2.86 27.02
CA GLY A 170 -22.13 3.88 27.70
C GLY A 170 -22.77 5.27 27.65
N LEU A 171 -23.33 5.65 26.49
CA LEU A 171 -24.10 6.89 26.32
C LEU A 171 -25.39 6.90 27.16
N ALA A 172 -26.11 5.78 27.21
CA ALA A 172 -27.33 5.67 28.02
C ALA A 172 -27.04 5.80 29.53
N VAL A 173 -25.98 5.17 30.02
CA VAL A 173 -25.53 5.28 31.43
C VAL A 173 -25.07 6.70 31.77
N MET A 174 -24.36 7.37 30.86
CA MET A 174 -23.97 8.77 31.05
C MET A 174 -25.21 9.68 31.08
N GLY A 175 -26.19 9.43 30.22
CA GLY A 175 -27.46 10.18 30.22
C GLY A 175 -28.27 9.98 31.50
N SER A 176 -28.38 8.75 32.00
CA SER A 176 -29.13 8.47 33.24
C SER A 176 -28.47 9.07 34.48
N SER A 177 -27.13 9.04 34.57
CA SER A 177 -26.39 9.67 35.67
C SER A 177 -26.56 11.19 35.70
N ILE A 178 -26.51 11.88 34.55
CA ILE A 178 -26.76 13.33 34.47
C ILE A 178 -28.19 13.68 34.91
N MET A 179 -29.19 12.89 34.49
CA MET A 179 -30.59 13.11 34.89
C MET A 179 -30.79 12.91 36.41
N GLN A 180 -30.07 11.95 37.00
CA GLN A 180 -30.15 11.65 38.43
C GLN A 180 -29.49 12.74 39.27
N ASP A 181 -28.32 13.24 38.86
CA ASP A 181 -27.65 14.37 39.53
C ASP A 181 -28.44 15.68 39.41
N GLY A 182 -29.03 15.95 38.24
CA GLY A 182 -29.89 17.14 38.04
C GLY A 182 -31.16 17.10 38.89
N ASN A 183 -31.73 15.92 39.12
CA ASN A 183 -32.90 15.77 39.99
C ASN A 183 -32.56 15.98 41.47
N ASN A 184 -31.39 15.52 41.91
CA ASN A 184 -30.92 15.67 43.30
C ASN A 184 -30.43 17.10 43.62
N ALA A 185 -30.01 17.87 42.62
CA ALA A 185 -29.60 19.27 42.81
C ALA A 185 -30.79 20.25 42.96
N ASN A 186 -32.01 19.82 42.64
CA ASN A 186 -33.23 20.63 42.66
C ASN A 186 -34.15 20.34 43.87
N THR A 187 -33.71 19.49 44.79
CA THR A 187 -34.35 19.17 46.08
C THR A 187 -33.51 19.68 47.23
#